data_AF-A0A3D2M4E9-F1
#
_entry.id   AF-A0A3D2M4E9-F1
#
_cell.length_a   1.000
_cell.length_b   1.000
_cell.length_c   1.000
_cell.angle_alpha   90.00
_cell.angle_beta   90.00
_cell.angle_gamma   90.00
#
_symmetry.space_group_name_H-M   'P 1'
#
loop_
_entity.id
_entity.type
_entity.pdbx_description
1 polymer ?
#
loop_
_entity_poly.entity_id
_entity_poly.type
_entity_poly.pdbx_seq_one_letter_code
_entity_poly.pdbx_strand_id
1 'polypeptide(L)'
;MAQLAQLSNIASQFTTGSNGMHTRNEQLAELMNLTAQSISQLSEALTAFSFELMASEDPAARIASRRMASRVSAIQSAFDRKRRLLSVVAEQAPSPPGSVVELDIHPSPERPGSAETARKDG
;
A
#
# COMPACT_ATOMS: atom_id res chain seq x y z
N MET A 1 -49.18 9.21 -3.53
CA MET A 1 -47.80 9.75 -3.55
C MET A 1 -47.06 9.62 -2.21
N ALA A 2 -47.71 9.74 -1.05
CA ALA A 2 -47.02 9.68 0.26
C ALA A 2 -46.41 8.31 0.64
N GLN A 3 -47.01 7.19 0.21
CA GLN A 3 -46.50 5.84 0.53
C GLN A 3 -45.19 5.46 -0.18
N LEU A 4 -44.94 6.00 -1.39
CA LEU A 4 -43.69 5.78 -2.14
C LEU A 4 -42.50 6.49 -1.47
N ALA A 5 -42.72 7.64 -0.86
CA ALA A 5 -41.69 8.35 -0.09
C ALA A 5 -41.31 7.60 1.20
N GLN A 6 -42.27 6.94 1.85
CA GLN A 6 -42.00 6.11 3.04
C GLN A 6 -41.15 4.87 2.72
N LEU A 7 -41.40 4.21 1.58
CA LEU A 7 -40.61 3.04 1.17
C LEU A 7 -39.16 3.41 0.82
N SER A 8 -38.93 4.57 0.20
CA SER A 8 -37.58 5.09 -0.06
C SER A 8 -36.81 5.37 1.23
N ASN A 9 -37.49 5.91 2.25
CA ASN A 9 -36.89 6.23 3.53
C ASN A 9 -36.53 4.98 4.35
N ILE A 10 -37.32 3.91 4.24
CA ILE A 10 -37.03 2.61 4.88
C ILE A 10 -35.87 1.89 4.17
N ALA A 11 -35.81 1.94 2.84
CA ALA A 11 -34.68 1.39 2.08
C ALA A 11 -33.36 2.08 2.42
N SER A 12 -33.38 3.40 2.62
CA SER A 12 -32.19 4.18 3.00
C SER A 12 -31.67 3.81 4.40
N GLN A 13 -32.58 3.59 5.37
CA GLN A 13 -32.23 3.20 6.74
C GLN A 13 -31.60 1.81 6.87
N PHE A 14 -31.89 0.89 5.94
CA PHE A 14 -31.27 -0.45 5.93
C PHE A 14 -29.84 -0.44 5.37
N THR A 15 -29.49 0.53 4.52
CA THR A 15 -28.12 0.67 4.00
C THR A 15 -27.14 1.22 5.04
N THR A 16 -27.63 1.91 6.07
CA THR A 16 -26.82 2.56 7.10
C THR A 16 -26.10 1.58 8.02
N GLY A 17 -26.62 0.35 8.19
CA GLY A 17 -25.96 -0.70 8.98
C GLY A 17 -24.69 -1.27 8.35
N SER A 18 -24.55 -1.18 7.02
CA SER A 18 -23.39 -1.66 6.27
C SER A 18 -22.19 -0.69 6.36
N ASN A 19 -22.47 0.61 6.48
CA ASN A 19 -21.43 1.65 6.49
C ASN A 19 -20.56 1.61 7.75
N GLY A 20 -21.10 1.23 8.91
CA GLY A 20 -20.34 1.16 10.17
C GLY A 20 -19.33 0.00 10.25
N MET A 21 -19.58 -1.11 9.54
CA MET A 21 -18.60 -2.19 9.43
C MET A 21 -17.52 -1.88 8.39
N HIS A 22 -17.89 -1.18 7.32
CA HIS A 22 -16.95 -0.74 6.30
C HIS A 22 -15.91 0.24 6.88
N THR A 23 -16.35 1.24 7.66
CA THR A 23 -15.46 2.23 8.30
C THR A 23 -14.56 1.62 9.37
N ARG A 24 -15.07 0.67 10.17
CA ARG A 24 -14.23 -0.06 11.15
C ARG A 24 -13.14 -0.87 10.45
N ASN A 25 -13.47 -1.54 9.34
CA ASN A 25 -12.50 -2.34 8.59
C ASN A 25 -11.44 -1.46 7.93
N GLU A 26 -11.82 -0.29 7.42
CA GLU A 26 -10.89 0.72 6.87
C GLU A 26 -9.93 1.25 7.93
N GLN A 27 -10.44 1.65 9.11
CA GLN A 27 -9.60 2.12 10.23
C GLN A 27 -8.64 1.04 10.72
N LEU A 28 -9.08 -0.22 10.78
CA LEU A 28 -8.21 -1.34 11.12
C LEU A 28 -7.12 -1.54 10.05
N ALA A 29 -7.46 -1.45 8.77
CA ALA A 29 -6.51 -1.55 7.67
C ALA A 29 -5.47 -0.42 7.71
N GLU A 30 -5.90 0.81 7.99
CA GLU A 30 -5.02 1.97 8.15
C GLU A 30 -4.06 1.78 9.33
N LEU A 31 -4.57 1.39 10.51
CA LEU A 31 -3.74 1.12 11.68
C LEU A 31 -2.72 0.01 11.41
N MET A 32 -3.12 -1.06 10.72
CA MET A 32 -2.22 -2.14 10.33
C MET A 32 -1.15 -1.68 9.35
N ASN A 33 -1.50 -0.82 8.39
CA ASN A 33 -0.54 -0.24 7.45
C ASN A 33 0.48 0.68 8.16
N LEU A 34 0.01 1.55 9.06
CA LEU A 34 0.87 2.39 9.88
C LEU A 34 1.80 1.55 10.76
N THR A 35 1.27 0.52 11.41
CA THR A 35 2.06 -0.41 12.23
C THR A 35 3.13 -1.13 11.39
N ALA A 36 2.77 -1.56 10.18
CA ALA A 36 3.71 -2.17 9.24
C ALA A 36 4.86 -1.24 8.87
N GLN A 37 4.55 0.03 8.62
CA GLN A 37 5.55 1.04 8.30
C GLN A 37 6.47 1.33 9.49
N SER A 38 5.91 1.50 10.69
CA SER A 38 6.71 1.72 11.92
C SER A 38 7.62 0.54 12.24
N ILE A 39 7.15 -0.70 12.06
CA ILE A 39 7.99 -1.90 12.23
C ILE A 39 9.13 -1.93 11.21
N SER A 40 8.86 -1.57 9.95
CA SER A 40 9.89 -1.51 8.92
C SER A 40 10.98 -0.50 9.26
N GLN A 41 10.59 0.72 9.67
CA GLN A 41 11.52 1.78 10.09
C GLN A 41 12.34 1.39 11.32
N LEU A 42 11.70 0.81 12.34
CA LEU A 42 12.39 0.31 13.53
C LEU A 42 13.41 -0.77 13.18
N SER A 43 13.03 -1.66 12.27
CA SER A 43 13.89 -2.75 11.81
C SER A 43 15.13 -2.25 11.05
N GLU A 44 14.95 -1.22 10.21
CA GLU A 44 16.05 -0.54 9.54
C GLU A 44 17.01 0.10 10.56
N ALA A 45 16.48 0.87 11.52
CA ALA A 45 17.28 1.49 12.57
C ALA A 45 18.05 0.47 13.42
N LEU A 46 17.40 -0.63 13.83
CA LEU A 46 18.04 -1.71 14.59
C LEU A 46 19.13 -2.44 13.77
N THR A 47 18.90 -2.63 12.47
CA THR A 47 19.88 -3.25 11.58
C THR A 47 21.10 -2.35 11.40
N ALA A 48 20.90 -1.05 11.16
CA ALA A 48 21.98 -0.06 11.07
C ALA A 48 22.82 -0.04 12.35
N PHE A 49 22.16 0.09 13.51
CA PHE A 49 22.84 0.07 14.80
C PHE A 49 23.57 -1.25 15.08
N SER A 50 23.01 -2.38 14.63
CA SER A 50 23.70 -3.66 14.73
C SER A 50 25.00 -3.67 13.92
N PHE A 51 25.02 -3.07 12.73
CA PHE A 51 26.23 -3.00 11.90
C PHE A 51 27.28 -2.08 12.51
N GLU A 52 26.87 -0.96 13.10
CA GLU A 52 27.79 -0.09 13.86
C GLU A 52 28.47 -0.88 15.00
N LEU A 53 27.71 -1.66 15.77
CA LEU A 53 28.26 -2.49 16.85
C LEU A 53 29.13 -3.66 16.35
N MET A 54 29.02 -4.09 15.09
CA MET A 54 29.93 -5.11 14.53
C MET A 54 31.38 -4.60 14.41
N ALA A 55 31.58 -3.29 14.36
CA ALA A 55 32.90 -2.67 14.36
C ALA A 55 33.49 -2.46 15.77
N SER A 56 32.72 -2.75 16.84
CA SER A 56 33.18 -2.61 18.21
C SER A 56 34.40 -3.48 18.53
N GLU A 57 35.30 -2.98 19.38
CA GLU A 57 36.44 -3.74 19.88
C GLU A 57 36.02 -4.89 20.81
N ASP A 58 34.88 -4.75 21.48
CA ASP A 58 34.34 -5.79 22.37
C ASP A 58 33.83 -7.00 21.57
N PRO A 59 34.46 -8.19 21.72
CA PRO A 59 33.99 -9.40 21.06
C PRO A 59 32.53 -9.76 21.42
N ALA A 60 32.08 -9.48 22.65
CA ALA A 60 30.72 -9.77 23.07
C ALA A 60 29.71 -8.87 22.33
N ALA A 61 29.98 -7.57 22.24
CA ALA A 61 29.17 -6.63 21.45
C ALA A 61 29.04 -7.07 19.98
N ARG A 62 30.13 -7.47 19.33
CA ARG A 62 30.10 -7.95 17.93
C ARG A 62 29.28 -9.24 17.75
N ILE A 63 29.35 -10.17 18.70
CA ILE A 63 28.56 -11.40 18.66
C ILE A 63 27.08 -11.08 18.87
N ALA A 64 26.77 -10.22 19.83
CA ALA A 64 25.42 -9.77 20.12
C ALA A 64 24.80 -9.03 18.93
N SER A 65 25.57 -8.19 18.25
CA SER A 65 25.08 -7.40 17.12
C SER A 65 24.80 -8.26 15.88
N ARG A 66 25.66 -9.25 15.55
CA ARG A 66 25.35 -10.26 14.51
C ARG A 66 24.08 -11.04 14.81
N ARG A 67 23.90 -11.42 16.07
CA ARG A 67 22.70 -12.09 16.58
C ARG A 67 21.46 -11.20 16.49
N MET A 68 21.61 -9.89 16.67
CA MET A 68 20.54 -8.91 16.53
C MET A 68 20.13 -8.76 15.06
N ALA A 69 21.07 -8.52 14.14
CA ALA A 69 20.80 -8.43 12.70
C ALA A 69 20.04 -9.67 12.17
N SER A 70 20.48 -10.86 12.55
CA SER A 70 19.83 -12.11 12.16
C SER A 70 18.39 -12.23 12.68
N ARG A 71 18.14 -11.84 13.95
CA ARG A 71 16.79 -11.84 14.53
C ARG A 71 15.87 -10.84 13.84
N VAL A 72 16.38 -9.63 13.59
CA VAL A 72 15.64 -8.56 12.93
C VAL A 72 15.23 -8.98 11.52
N SER A 73 16.15 -9.58 10.75
CA SER A 73 15.85 -10.15 9.42
C SER A 73 14.79 -11.25 9.46
N ALA A 74 14.85 -12.15 10.45
CA ALA A 74 13.85 -13.20 10.63
C ALA A 74 12.45 -12.62 10.97
N ILE A 75 12.40 -11.58 11.82
CA ILE A 75 11.17 -10.87 12.17
C ILE A 75 10.57 -10.19 10.94
N GLN A 76 11.38 -9.47 10.16
CA GLN A 76 10.94 -8.84 8.90
C GLN A 76 10.33 -9.87 7.94
N SER A 77 11.02 -10.99 7.71
CA SER A 77 10.52 -12.04 6.81
C SER A 77 9.17 -12.62 7.27
N ALA A 78 9.00 -12.84 8.57
CA ALA A 78 7.73 -13.29 9.14
C ALA A 78 6.63 -12.23 8.97
N PHE A 79 6.98 -10.96 9.12
CA PHE A 79 6.05 -9.84 8.98
C PHE A 79 5.63 -9.63 7.53
N ASP A 80 6.55 -9.67 6.57
CA ASP A 80 6.25 -9.57 5.14
C ASP A 80 5.29 -10.66 4.68
N ARG A 81 5.46 -11.88 5.21
CA ARG A 81 4.55 -12.99 4.94
C ARG A 81 3.14 -12.69 5.44
N LYS A 82 3.00 -12.14 6.65
CA LYS A 82 1.69 -11.73 7.21
C LYS A 82 1.08 -10.56 6.43
N ARG A 83 1.90 -9.58 6.04
CA ARG A 83 1.46 -8.42 5.25
C ARG A 83 0.91 -8.83 3.89
N ARG A 84 1.56 -9.77 3.19
CA ARG A 84 1.06 -10.33 1.92
C ARG A 84 -0.28 -11.06 2.08
N LEU A 85 -0.47 -11.78 3.18
CA LEU A 85 -1.76 -12.43 3.45
C LEU A 85 -2.86 -11.39 3.67
N LEU A 86 -2.56 -10.30 4.37
CA LEU A 86 -3.51 -9.21 4.60
C LEU A 86 -3.85 -8.44 3.31
N SER A 87 -2.89 -8.23 2.40
CA SER A 87 -3.17 -7.54 1.14
C SER A 87 -4.12 -8.35 0.25
N VAL A 88 -3.97 -9.68 0.18
CA VAL A 88 -4.89 -10.56 -0.57
C VAL A 88 -6.31 -10.49 -0.01
N VAL A 89 -6.46 -10.43 1.31
CA VAL A 89 -7.77 -10.30 1.96
C VAL A 89 -8.37 -8.91 1.72
N ALA A 90 -7.55 -7.86 1.73
CA ALA A 90 -7.99 -6.50 1.47
C ALA A 90 -8.41 -6.29 0.00
N GLU A 91 -7.70 -6.90 -0.96
CA GLU A 91 -8.02 -6.86 -2.40
C GLU A 91 -9.33 -7.62 -2.74
N GLN A 92 -9.82 -8.47 -1.84
CA GLN A 92 -11.10 -9.17 -1.96
C GLN A 92 -12.28 -8.42 -1.35
N ALA A 93 -12.07 -7.23 -0.78
CA ALA A 93 -13.17 -6.33 -0.45
C ALA A 93 -13.87 -5.93 -1.76
N PRO A 94 -15.21 -6.04 -1.87
CA PRO A 94 -15.92 -5.59 -3.06
C PRO A 94 -15.57 -4.12 -3.27
N SER A 95 -15.05 -3.78 -4.46
CA SER A 95 -15.02 -2.38 -4.86
C SER A 95 -16.46 -1.85 -4.75
N PRO A 96 -16.67 -0.69 -4.10
CA PRO A 96 -18.00 -0.11 -4.06
C PRO A 96 -18.46 0.05 -5.52
N PRO A 97 -19.69 -0.40 -5.87
CA PRO A 97 -20.22 -0.25 -7.21
C PRO A 97 -20.29 1.25 -7.53
N GLY A 98 -19.30 1.76 -8.27
CA GLY A 98 -19.12 3.19 -8.53
C GLY A 98 -17.68 3.72 -8.49
N SER A 99 -16.67 2.91 -8.12
CA SER A 99 -15.26 3.31 -8.27
C SER A 99 -14.87 3.32 -9.76
N VAL A 100 -15.06 4.46 -10.40
CA VAL A 100 -14.52 4.75 -11.72
C VAL A 100 -13.04 5.04 -11.52
N VAL A 101 -12.16 4.11 -11.91
CA VAL A 101 -10.73 4.39 -11.99
C VAL A 101 -10.56 5.34 -13.17
N GLU A 102 -10.24 6.60 -12.91
CA GLU A 102 -9.88 7.57 -13.94
C GLU A 102 -8.56 7.11 -14.57
N LEU A 103 -8.68 6.39 -15.68
CA LEU A 103 -7.56 5.99 -16.52
C LEU A 103 -7.09 7.23 -17.27
N ASP A 104 -6.03 7.86 -16.78
CA ASP A 104 -5.40 9.00 -17.43
C ASP A 104 -4.73 8.51 -18.73
N ILE A 105 -5.47 8.57 -19.84
CA ILE A 105 -4.97 8.23 -21.17
C ILE A 105 -4.10 9.40 -21.63
N HIS A 106 -2.80 9.34 -21.35
CA HIS A 106 -1.85 10.27 -21.96
C HIS A 106 -1.81 10.04 -23.48
N PRO A 107 -2.08 11.06 -24.32
CA PRO A 107 -1.91 10.93 -25.76
C PRO A 107 -0.43 10.69 -26.08
N SER A 108 -0.17 9.63 -26.86
CA SER A 108 1.16 9.27 -27.36
C SER A 108 1.78 10.46 -28.09
N PRO A 109 3.06 10.81 -27.84
CA PRO A 109 3.69 11.94 -28.51
C PRO A 109 3.79 11.68 -30.01
N GLU A 110 3.27 12.61 -30.80
CA GLU A 110 3.32 12.60 -32.26
C GLU A 110 4.79 12.57 -32.72
N ARG A 111 5.12 11.64 -33.64
CA ARG A 111 6.42 11.63 -34.33
C ARG A 111 6.40 12.69 -35.45
N PRO A 112 7.25 13.72 -35.41
CA PRO A 112 7.42 14.61 -36.54
C PRO A 112 8.43 14.03 -37.54
N GLY A 113 8.10 14.06 -38.83
CA GLY A 113 9.10 14.08 -39.90
C GLY A 113 9.00 12.99 -40.96
N SER A 114 8.04 13.12 -41.88
CA SER A 114 8.19 12.62 -43.25
C SER A 114 7.48 13.60 -44.18
N ALA A 115 8.16 14.69 -44.51
CA ALA A 115 7.77 15.61 -45.57
C ALA A 115 9.00 15.91 -46.44
N GLU A 116 9.19 14.98 -47.36
CA GLU A 116 9.71 15.16 -48.71
C GLU A 116 9.64 16.61 -49.21
N THR A 117 10.80 17.24 -49.43
CA THR A 117 10.90 18.50 -50.18
C THR A 117 11.82 18.29 -51.39
N ALA A 118 11.17 17.99 -52.52
CA ALA A 118 11.76 18.18 -53.83
C ALA A 118 11.83 19.68 -54.16
N ARG A 119 13.00 20.12 -54.65
CA ARG A 119 13.23 21.00 -55.82
C ARG A 119 14.50 21.83 -55.64
N LYS A 120 15.47 21.61 -56.53
CA LYS A 120 16.39 22.67 -56.98
C LYS A 120 16.72 22.45 -58.45
N ASP A 121 15.98 23.14 -59.31
CA ASP A 121 16.41 23.55 -60.65
C ASP A 121 16.97 24.98 -60.51
N GLY A 122 18.08 25.26 -61.18
CA GLY A 122 18.71 26.59 -61.27
C GLY A 122 20.13 26.63 -60.75
#